data_AF-A0A497N3L1-F1
#
_entry.id   AF-A0A497N3L1-F1
#
_cell.length_a   1.000
_cell.length_b   1.000
_cell.length_c   1.000
_cell.angle_alpha   90.00
_cell.angle_beta   90.00
_cell.angle_gamma   90.00
#
_symmetry.space_group_name_H-M   'P 1'
#
loop_
_entity.id
_entity.type
_entity.pdbx_description
1 polymer ?
#
loop_
_entity_poly.entity_id
_entity_poly.type
_entity_poly.pdbx_seq_one_letter_code
_entity_poly.pdbx_strand_id
1 'polypeptide(L)'
;MVDLFFVNKTGLEMFDVSRAYGLAFALQGIATERDLEVKIEDKNYTYIITADGELQDFLDPQVLEVAEDGLSQIFRNPKIKSSKGEVKEILTEEYGKILDLHRNPGYHPEIGKKVKDGRTIYQSLDVSASKGFREPKLGSRYIEGDQITVDKYSWAIGCLGAAIVAKRRSVGTEMRSHDWDNSYPKSPKGVCR
;
A
#
# COMPACT_ATOMS: atom_id res chain seq x y z
N MET A 1 22.53 14.51 -7.15
CA MET A 1 22.41 13.79 -8.44
C MET A 1 20.92 13.57 -8.62
N VAL A 2 20.36 13.83 -9.80
CA VAL A 2 18.90 13.77 -9.98
C VAL A 2 18.53 12.48 -10.73
N ASP A 3 17.84 11.59 -10.04
CA ASP A 3 17.25 10.38 -10.60
C ASP A 3 15.74 10.55 -10.75
N LEU A 4 15.19 9.99 -11.84
CA LEU A 4 13.75 9.99 -12.13
C LEU A 4 13.22 8.55 -12.14
N PHE A 5 12.11 8.36 -11.46
CA PHE A 5 11.36 7.12 -11.42
C PHE A 5 9.91 7.35 -11.84
N PHE A 6 9.31 6.34 -12.46
CA PHE A 6 8.00 6.40 -13.07
C PHE A 6 7.08 5.34 -12.48
N VAL A 7 5.89 5.77 -12.07
CA VAL A 7 4.80 4.87 -11.62
C VAL A 7 3.61 5.13 -12.52
N ASN A 8 3.56 4.41 -13.65
CA ASN A 8 2.45 4.47 -14.59
C ASN A 8 1.16 3.97 -13.91
N LYS A 9 0.08 4.75 -14.07
CA LYS A 9 -1.22 4.47 -13.44
C LYS A 9 -1.92 3.32 -14.13
N THR A 10 -2.64 2.54 -13.33
CA THR A 10 -3.33 1.32 -13.76
C THR A 10 -4.84 1.49 -13.82
N GLY A 11 -5.35 2.62 -13.32
CA GLY A 11 -6.78 2.85 -13.10
C GLY A 11 -7.27 2.31 -11.75
N LEU A 12 -6.41 1.67 -10.97
CA LEU A 12 -6.64 1.33 -9.57
C LEU A 12 -6.07 2.46 -8.71
N GLU A 13 -6.86 3.52 -8.51
CA GLU A 13 -6.38 4.80 -7.97
C GLU A 13 -5.68 4.66 -6.62
N MET A 14 -6.23 3.88 -5.69
CA MET A 14 -5.65 3.72 -4.36
C MET A 14 -4.38 2.88 -4.42
N PHE A 15 -4.35 1.87 -5.28
CA PHE A 15 -3.15 1.08 -5.52
C PHE A 15 -2.04 1.91 -6.19
N ASP A 16 -2.38 2.75 -7.16
CA ASP A 16 -1.43 3.61 -7.88
C ASP A 16 -0.78 4.64 -6.94
N VAL A 17 -1.59 5.29 -6.09
CA VAL A 17 -1.09 6.19 -5.04
C VAL A 17 -0.20 5.43 -4.06
N SER A 18 -0.65 4.25 -3.61
CA SER A 18 0.13 3.43 -2.68
C SER A 18 1.48 3.04 -3.27
N ARG A 19 1.54 2.72 -4.57
CA ARG A 19 2.81 2.43 -5.25
C ARG A 19 3.72 3.64 -5.31
N ALA A 20 3.18 4.81 -5.67
CA ALA A 20 3.97 6.04 -5.74
C ALA A 20 4.59 6.40 -4.38
N TYR A 21 3.80 6.39 -3.31
CA TYR A 21 4.32 6.64 -1.96
C TYR A 21 5.24 5.51 -1.49
N GLY A 22 4.94 4.26 -1.79
CA GLY A 22 5.78 3.12 -1.44
C GLY A 22 7.18 3.24 -2.02
N LEU A 23 7.29 3.58 -3.31
CA LEU A 23 8.58 3.81 -3.96
C LEU A 23 9.29 5.04 -3.39
N ALA A 24 8.57 6.14 -3.14
CA ALA A 24 9.16 7.33 -2.54
C ALA A 24 9.76 7.06 -1.14
N PHE A 25 9.04 6.32 -0.29
CA PHE A 25 9.57 5.92 1.02
C PHE A 25 10.73 4.95 0.92
N ALA A 26 10.71 4.04 -0.06
CA ALA A 26 11.80 3.11 -0.30
C ALA A 26 13.09 3.86 -0.69
N LEU A 27 12.97 4.89 -1.54
CA LEU A 27 14.10 5.75 -1.95
C LEU A 27 14.59 6.62 -0.79
N GLN A 28 13.69 7.34 -0.12
CA GLN A 28 14.03 8.30 0.93
C GLN A 28 14.67 7.64 2.16
N GLY A 29 14.19 6.45 2.53
CA GLY A 29 14.50 5.85 3.83
C GLY A 29 13.79 6.59 4.99
N ILE A 30 14.17 6.23 6.22
CA ILE A 30 13.69 6.91 7.45
C ILE A 30 14.80 7.78 8.06
N ALA A 31 16.07 7.45 7.82
CA ALA A 31 17.20 8.15 8.43
C ALA A 31 17.26 9.63 8.05
N THR A 32 17.16 10.50 9.06
CA THR A 32 17.11 11.97 8.94
C THR A 32 18.41 12.63 8.43
N GLU A 33 19.52 11.89 8.45
CA GLU A 33 20.85 12.43 8.10
C GLU A 33 21.16 12.36 6.60
N ARG A 34 20.20 11.97 5.77
CA ARG A 34 20.39 11.85 4.32
C ARG A 34 20.11 13.17 3.63
N ASP A 35 21.08 13.65 2.86
CA ASP A 35 20.91 14.72 1.87
C ASP A 35 20.28 14.14 0.60
N LEU A 36 19.08 13.57 0.76
CA LEU A 36 18.27 13.02 -0.31
C LEU A 36 16.88 13.66 -0.22
N GLU A 37 16.46 14.36 -1.27
CA GLU A 37 15.13 14.94 -1.36
C GLU A 37 14.29 14.15 -2.37
N VAL A 38 13.22 13.52 -1.90
CA VAL A 38 12.27 12.80 -2.77
C VAL A 38 10.97 13.58 -2.96
N LYS A 39 10.62 13.85 -4.21
CA LYS A 39 9.38 14.54 -4.62
C LYS A 39 8.52 13.65 -5.49
N ILE A 40 7.21 13.67 -5.27
CA ILE A 40 6.22 12.98 -6.12
C ILE A 40 5.43 14.04 -6.88
N GLU A 41 5.42 13.96 -8.21
CA GLU A 41 4.56 14.75 -9.07
C GLU A 41 3.52 13.85 -9.74
N ASP A 42 2.25 14.24 -9.66
CA ASP A 42 1.20 13.60 -10.45
C ASP A 42 1.14 14.22 -11.86
N LYS A 43 1.36 13.39 -12.88
CA LYS A 43 1.20 13.74 -14.30
C LYS A 43 0.10 12.90 -14.92
N ASN A 44 -1.15 13.10 -14.51
CA ASN A 44 -2.40 12.48 -15.02
C ASN A 44 -2.36 10.95 -15.20
N TYR A 45 -1.57 10.43 -16.14
CA TYR A 45 -1.36 9.01 -16.47
C TYR A 45 -0.17 8.36 -15.73
N THR A 46 0.71 9.14 -15.10
CA THR A 46 1.85 8.60 -14.32
C THR A 46 2.14 9.45 -13.09
N TYR A 47 2.68 8.87 -12.04
CA TYR A 47 3.44 9.63 -11.04
C TYR A 47 4.91 9.65 -11.44
N ILE A 48 5.55 10.80 -11.33
CA ILE A 48 7.00 10.96 -11.49
C ILE A 48 7.58 11.19 -10.11
N ILE A 49 8.53 10.35 -9.72
CA ILE A 49 9.24 10.47 -8.45
C ILE A 49 10.65 10.96 -8.77
N THR A 50 10.98 12.14 -8.30
CA THR A 50 12.31 12.73 -8.43
C THR A 50 13.06 12.51 -7.13
N ALA A 51 14.27 11.97 -7.22
CA ALA A 51 15.17 11.82 -6.09
C ALA A 51 16.42 12.66 -6.38
N ASP A 52 16.64 13.72 -5.59
CA ASP A 52 17.84 14.55 -5.68
C ASP A 52 18.74 14.30 -4.49
N GLY A 53 19.88 13.64 -4.73
CA GLY A 53 20.83 13.25 -3.69
C GLY A 53 21.60 11.99 -4.08
N GLU A 54 22.17 11.32 -3.10
CA GLU A 54 22.81 10.01 -3.28
C GLU A 54 21.81 8.89 -2.98
N LEU A 55 21.58 8.02 -3.96
CA LEU A 55 20.73 6.85 -3.80
C LEU A 55 21.49 5.68 -3.20
N GLN A 56 20.77 4.84 -2.48
CA GLN A 56 21.29 3.57 -1.98
C GLN A 56 20.79 2.41 -2.84
N ASP A 57 21.66 1.40 -3.01
CA ASP A 57 21.35 0.17 -3.74
C ASP A 57 20.60 -0.86 -2.87
N PHE A 58 20.28 -0.52 -1.63
CA PHE A 58 19.54 -1.36 -0.70
C PHE A 58 18.41 -0.59 -0.02
N LEU A 59 17.37 -1.30 0.39
CA LEU A 59 16.27 -0.72 1.14
C LEU A 59 16.69 -0.46 2.59
N ASP A 60 16.44 0.76 3.09
CA ASP A 60 16.63 1.10 4.50
C ASP A 60 15.79 0.16 5.40
N PRO A 61 16.39 -0.67 6.28
CA PRO A 61 15.65 -1.59 7.13
C PRO A 61 14.59 -0.92 8.01
N GLN A 62 14.80 0.34 8.41
CA GLN A 62 13.85 1.09 9.23
C GLN A 62 12.51 1.33 8.50
N VAL A 63 12.53 1.39 7.17
CA VAL A 63 11.30 1.51 6.36
C VAL A 63 10.40 0.30 6.59
N LEU A 64 10.98 -0.90 6.65
CA LEU A 64 10.23 -2.14 6.92
C LEU A 64 9.74 -2.23 8.36
N GLU A 65 10.53 -1.76 9.33
CA GLU A 65 10.11 -1.67 10.73
C GLU A 65 8.89 -0.74 10.89
N VAL A 66 8.89 0.40 10.21
CA VAL A 66 7.75 1.32 10.19
C VAL A 66 6.53 0.69 9.51
N ALA A 67 6.73 -0.12 8.47
CA ALA A 67 5.65 -0.76 7.71
C ALA A 67 5.02 -1.99 8.40
N GLU A 68 5.65 -2.58 9.41
CA GLU A 68 5.27 -3.91 9.96
C GLU A 68 3.80 -3.99 10.41
N ASP A 69 3.34 -3.01 11.20
CA ASP A 69 1.97 -2.96 11.68
C ASP A 69 0.99 -2.75 10.53
N GLY A 70 1.36 -1.93 9.55
CA GLY A 70 0.57 -1.67 8.36
C GLY A 70 0.40 -2.90 7.48
N LEU A 71 1.48 -3.66 7.27
CA LEU A 71 1.43 -4.95 6.56
C LEU A 71 0.53 -5.94 7.31
N SER A 72 0.53 -5.88 8.65
CA SER A 72 -0.42 -6.65 9.47
C SER A 72 -1.87 -6.27 9.27
N GLN A 73 -2.16 -5.01 8.98
CA GLN A 73 -3.52 -4.55 8.66
C GLN A 73 -3.92 -4.86 7.21
N ILE A 74 -2.98 -4.88 6.26
CA ILE A 74 -3.25 -5.27 4.88
C ILE A 74 -3.59 -6.76 4.82
N PHE A 75 -2.81 -7.60 5.50
CA PHE A 75 -2.95 -9.06 5.54
C PHE A 75 -3.58 -9.54 6.85
N ARG A 76 -4.76 -9.00 7.20
CA ARG A 76 -5.49 -9.35 8.45
C ARG A 76 -5.79 -10.83 8.59
N ASN A 77 -5.94 -11.56 7.48
CA ASN A 77 -6.26 -12.98 7.55
C ASN A 77 -4.99 -13.79 7.87
N PRO A 78 -4.95 -14.52 9.01
CA PRO A 78 -3.77 -15.27 9.45
C PRO A 78 -3.33 -16.38 8.48
N LYS A 79 -4.19 -16.81 7.54
CA LYS A 79 -3.82 -17.75 6.46
C LYS A 79 -2.93 -17.12 5.38
N ILE A 80 -2.80 -15.79 5.39
CA ILE A 80 -2.05 -14.96 4.41
C ILE A 80 -0.72 -14.48 5.03
N LYS A 81 -0.30 -15.04 6.17
CA LYS A 81 0.96 -14.67 6.84
C LYS A 81 2.20 -14.76 5.93
N SER A 82 2.21 -15.69 4.97
CA SER A 82 3.29 -15.83 3.99
C SER A 82 3.50 -14.55 3.16
N SER A 83 2.43 -13.80 2.87
CA SER A 83 2.51 -12.60 2.04
C SER A 83 3.27 -11.45 2.70
N LYS A 84 3.31 -11.37 4.04
CA LYS A 84 4.13 -10.35 4.73
C LYS A 84 5.62 -10.60 4.53
N GLY A 85 6.04 -11.85 4.76
CA GLY A 85 7.42 -12.28 4.57
C GLY A 85 7.85 -12.07 3.13
N GLU A 86 6.97 -12.42 2.20
CA GLU A 86 7.18 -12.24 0.77
C GLU A 86 7.33 -10.75 0.36
N VAL A 87 6.51 -9.84 0.90
CA VAL A 87 6.70 -8.40 0.66
C VAL A 87 8.10 -7.97 1.09
N LYS A 88 8.53 -8.38 2.29
CA LYS A 88 9.88 -8.04 2.80
C LYS A 88 10.96 -8.62 1.92
N GLU A 89 10.88 -9.91 1.59
CA GLU A 89 11.84 -10.63 0.74
C GLU A 89 12.00 -9.94 -0.62
N ILE A 90 10.90 -9.64 -1.32
CA ILE A 90 10.95 -8.93 -2.61
C ILE A 90 11.60 -7.55 -2.45
N LEU A 91 11.22 -6.81 -1.42
CA LEU A 91 11.71 -5.46 -1.17
C LEU A 91 13.18 -5.40 -0.77
N THR A 92 13.73 -6.44 -0.11
CA THR A 92 15.13 -6.48 0.31
C THR A 92 16.05 -7.16 -0.70
N GLU A 93 15.63 -8.31 -1.22
CA GLU A 93 16.48 -9.15 -2.08
C GLU A 93 16.44 -8.72 -3.55
N GLU A 94 15.34 -8.10 -3.98
CA GLU A 94 15.14 -7.67 -5.36
C GLU A 94 15.03 -6.15 -5.52
N TYR A 95 15.51 -5.38 -4.53
CA TYR A 95 15.39 -3.91 -4.52
C TYR A 95 15.96 -3.25 -5.78
N GLY A 96 17.18 -3.62 -6.20
CA GLY A 96 17.79 -3.09 -7.41
C GLY A 96 16.94 -3.31 -8.66
N LYS A 97 16.28 -4.47 -8.79
CA LYS A 97 15.36 -4.74 -9.91
C LYS A 97 14.13 -3.84 -9.88
N ILE A 98 13.61 -3.55 -8.69
CA ILE A 98 12.49 -2.60 -8.52
C ILE A 98 12.91 -1.22 -9.01
N LEU A 99 14.10 -0.75 -8.61
CA LEU A 99 14.63 0.54 -9.06
C LEU A 99 14.80 0.57 -10.59
N ASP A 100 15.40 -0.46 -11.18
CA ASP A 100 15.63 -0.53 -12.62
C ASP A 100 14.33 -0.54 -13.42
N LEU A 101 13.30 -1.28 -12.95
CA LEU A 101 11.98 -1.27 -13.58
C LEU A 101 11.35 0.12 -13.54
N HIS A 102 11.41 0.79 -12.39
CA HIS A 102 10.79 2.09 -12.22
C HIS A 102 11.60 3.24 -12.84
N ARG A 103 12.89 3.06 -13.15
CA ARG A 103 13.67 3.99 -14.00
C ARG A 103 13.21 3.97 -15.45
N ASN A 104 12.59 2.87 -15.91
CA ASN A 104 12.07 2.76 -17.27
C ASN A 104 10.68 3.43 -17.39
N PRO A 105 10.53 4.54 -18.14
CA PRO A 105 9.24 5.20 -18.32
C PRO A 105 8.20 4.32 -19.05
N GLY A 106 8.65 3.29 -19.78
CA GLY A 106 7.77 2.33 -20.45
C GLY A 106 7.25 1.21 -19.56
N TYR A 107 7.70 1.11 -18.31
CA TYR A 107 7.27 0.05 -17.40
C TYR A 107 5.79 0.22 -17.01
N HIS A 108 4.95 -0.74 -17.41
CA HIS A 108 3.55 -0.81 -17.04
C HIS A 108 3.31 -2.08 -16.23
N PRO A 109 2.65 -2.00 -15.06
CA PRO A 109 2.32 -3.17 -14.28
C PRO A 109 1.47 -4.14 -15.10
N GLU A 110 1.84 -5.42 -15.08
CA GLU A 110 1.01 -6.45 -15.67
C GLU A 110 -0.16 -6.72 -14.74
N ILE A 111 -1.40 -6.49 -15.20
CA ILE A 111 -2.61 -6.69 -14.40
C ILE A 111 -3.58 -7.61 -15.14
N GLY A 112 -4.12 -8.57 -14.40
CA GLY A 112 -5.13 -9.46 -14.96
C GLY A 112 -5.53 -10.57 -14.00
N LYS A 113 -6.21 -11.57 -14.53
CA LYS A 113 -6.63 -12.76 -13.77
C LYS A 113 -5.49 -13.73 -13.48
N LYS A 114 -4.51 -13.79 -14.38
CA LYS A 114 -3.35 -14.68 -14.31
C LYS A 114 -2.14 -13.93 -14.83
N VAL A 115 -1.46 -13.24 -13.93
CA VAL A 115 -0.15 -12.63 -14.18
C VAL A 115 0.93 -13.62 -13.79
N LYS A 116 1.97 -13.77 -14.62
CA LYS A 116 3.11 -14.65 -14.28
C LYS A 116 3.81 -14.10 -13.04
N ASP A 117 4.01 -14.96 -12.04
CA ASP A 117 4.51 -14.56 -10.72
C ASP A 117 3.68 -13.44 -10.06
N GLY A 118 2.42 -13.28 -10.45
CA GLY A 118 1.54 -12.24 -9.95
C GLY A 118 1.08 -12.49 -8.52
N ARG A 119 0.69 -11.42 -7.83
CA ARG A 119 0.13 -11.44 -6.48
C ARG A 119 -1.22 -10.78 -6.46
N THR A 120 -2.08 -11.27 -5.57
CA THR A 120 -3.46 -10.79 -5.47
C THR A 120 -3.47 -9.39 -4.85
N ILE A 121 -4.17 -8.46 -5.51
CA ILE A 121 -4.52 -7.18 -4.91
C ILE A 121 -5.67 -7.42 -3.94
N TYR A 122 -5.51 -7.02 -2.69
CA TYR A 122 -6.54 -7.12 -1.67
C TYR A 122 -7.38 -5.86 -1.62
N GLN A 123 -8.63 -5.97 -1.15
CA GLN A 123 -9.49 -4.81 -0.89
C GLN A 123 -8.84 -3.76 0.03
N SER A 124 -7.94 -4.19 0.92
CA SER A 124 -7.17 -3.32 1.80
C SER A 124 -6.18 -2.41 1.05
N LEU A 125 -5.78 -2.79 -0.16
CA LEU A 125 -4.96 -1.97 -1.05
C LEU A 125 -5.81 -1.11 -1.98
N ASP A 126 -6.89 -1.68 -2.54
CA ASP A 126 -7.82 -0.96 -3.40
C ASP A 126 -9.23 -1.54 -3.29
N VAL A 127 -10.23 -0.68 -3.08
CA VAL A 127 -11.64 -1.09 -2.94
C VAL A 127 -12.17 -1.79 -4.19
N SER A 128 -11.62 -1.49 -5.36
CA SER A 128 -11.94 -2.12 -6.64
C SER A 128 -11.56 -3.60 -6.68
N ALA A 129 -10.69 -4.04 -5.77
CA ALA A 129 -10.32 -5.43 -5.55
C ALA A 129 -11.25 -6.17 -4.56
N SER A 130 -12.33 -5.52 -4.07
CA SER A 130 -13.35 -6.19 -3.28
C SER A 130 -14.06 -7.27 -4.10
N LYS A 131 -14.14 -8.48 -3.54
CA LYS A 131 -15.01 -9.54 -4.06
C LYS A 131 -16.46 -9.22 -3.71
N GLY A 132 -17.09 -8.28 -4.42
CA GLY A 132 -18.50 -7.95 -4.20
C GLY A 132 -19.07 -6.98 -5.22
N PHE A 133 -20.04 -7.47 -6.01
CA PHE A 133 -20.90 -6.74 -6.97
C PHE A 133 -20.21 -6.06 -8.16
N ARG A 134 -19.62 -6.86 -9.06
CA ARG A 134 -19.74 -6.54 -10.50
C ARG A 134 -21.17 -6.93 -10.89
N GLU A 135 -22.13 -6.03 -10.75
CA GLU A 135 -23.56 -6.30 -10.97
C GLU A 135 -23.83 -6.99 -12.32
N PRO A 136 -24.57 -8.11 -12.37
CA PRO A 136 -25.46 -8.38 -13.48
C PRO A 136 -26.71 -7.51 -13.29
N LYS A 137 -26.90 -6.52 -14.17
CA LYS A 137 -28.19 -5.86 -14.30
C LYS A 137 -29.24 -6.93 -14.63
N LEU A 138 -30.30 -6.99 -13.83
CA LEU A 138 -31.53 -7.77 -14.08
C LEU A 138 -31.34 -9.30 -14.24
N GLY A 139 -31.45 -10.02 -13.11
CA GLY A 139 -31.98 -11.39 -13.12
C GLY A 139 -31.03 -12.53 -13.51
N SER A 140 -29.72 -12.34 -13.45
CA SER A 140 -28.75 -13.41 -13.73
C SER A 140 -27.80 -13.71 -12.57
N ARG A 141 -27.46 -15.00 -12.48
CA ARG A 141 -26.67 -15.75 -11.49
C ARG A 141 -25.54 -14.97 -10.81
N TYR A 142 -25.35 -15.23 -9.51
CA TYR A 142 -24.13 -14.87 -8.77
C TYR A 142 -22.89 -15.42 -9.51
N ILE A 143 -22.07 -14.53 -10.06
CA ILE A 143 -20.74 -14.86 -10.59
C ILE A 143 -19.75 -14.31 -9.55
N GLU A 144 -19.05 -15.21 -8.86
CA GLU A 144 -17.96 -14.82 -7.96
C GLU A 144 -16.91 -14.06 -8.79
N GLY A 145 -16.63 -12.81 -8.44
CA GLY A 145 -15.59 -12.04 -9.12
C GLY A 145 -14.22 -12.68 -8.88
N ASP A 146 -13.52 -13.03 -9.96
CA ASP A 146 -12.14 -13.50 -9.89
C ASP A 146 -11.24 -12.44 -9.22
N GLN A 147 -10.26 -12.89 -8.44
CA GLN A 147 -9.25 -12.02 -7.84
C GLN A 147 -8.44 -11.30 -8.92
N ILE A 148 -8.15 -10.02 -8.72
CA ILE A 148 -7.23 -9.25 -9.57
C ILE A 148 -5.80 -9.54 -9.10
N THR A 149 -4.94 -9.93 -10.04
CA THR A 149 -3.50 -10.11 -9.80
C THR A 149 -2.71 -9.03 -10.51
N VAL A 150 -1.58 -8.65 -9.92
CA VAL A 150 -0.60 -7.72 -10.48
C VAL A 150 0.80 -8.30 -10.32
N ASP A 151 1.75 -7.86 -11.15
CA ASP A 151 3.15 -8.25 -11.01
C ASP A 151 3.67 -8.03 -9.57
N LYS A 152 4.60 -8.90 -9.16
CA LYS A 152 5.07 -8.95 -7.76
C LYS A 152 5.78 -7.66 -7.30
N TYR A 153 6.43 -6.92 -8.21
CA TYR A 153 7.20 -5.73 -7.85
C TYR A 153 6.28 -4.55 -7.57
N SER A 154 5.33 -4.30 -8.47
CA SER A 154 4.25 -3.33 -8.28
C SER A 154 3.41 -3.68 -7.06
N TRP A 155 3.14 -4.97 -6.83
CA TRP A 155 2.43 -5.43 -5.64
C TRP A 155 3.20 -5.11 -4.36
N ALA A 156 4.49 -5.47 -4.27
CA ALA A 156 5.30 -5.27 -3.07
C ALA A 156 5.45 -3.78 -2.72
N ILE A 157 5.72 -2.94 -3.72
CA ILE A 157 5.79 -1.47 -3.55
C ILE A 157 4.43 -0.89 -3.15
N GLY A 158 3.33 -1.37 -3.73
CA GLY A 158 1.98 -0.97 -3.32
C GLY A 158 1.66 -1.36 -1.87
N CYS A 159 2.05 -2.56 -1.45
CA CYS A 159 1.94 -3.02 -0.07
C CYS A 159 2.75 -2.14 0.88
N LEU A 160 3.97 -1.75 0.50
CA LEU A 160 4.82 -0.89 1.32
C LEU A 160 4.15 0.48 1.57
N GLY A 161 3.72 1.16 0.52
CA GLY A 161 3.11 2.49 0.66
C GLY A 161 1.80 2.43 1.44
N ALA A 162 0.94 1.44 1.16
CA ALA A 162 -0.29 1.26 1.92
C ALA A 162 -0.02 0.98 3.41
N ALA A 163 1.03 0.20 3.72
CA ALA A 163 1.38 -0.14 5.09
C ALA A 163 1.85 1.08 5.89
N ILE A 164 2.73 1.90 5.30
CA ILE A 164 3.24 3.11 5.95
C ILE A 164 2.10 4.10 6.23
N VAL A 165 1.16 4.25 5.30
CA VAL A 165 0.00 5.14 5.46
C VAL A 165 -1.00 4.57 6.48
N ALA A 166 -1.19 3.25 6.54
CA ALA A 166 -2.08 2.61 7.50
C ALA A 166 -1.64 2.87 8.96
N LYS A 167 -0.33 2.84 9.25
CA LYS A 167 0.20 3.12 10.60
C LYS A 167 -0.12 4.53 11.09
N ARG A 168 -0.11 5.54 10.22
CA ARG A 168 -0.45 6.92 10.60
C ARG A 168 -1.91 7.07 11.06
N ARG A 169 -2.82 6.22 10.59
CA ARG A 169 -4.22 6.22 11.05
C ARG A 169 -4.36 5.70 12.47
N SER A 170 -3.61 4.68 12.88
CA SER A 170 -3.65 4.16 14.24
C SER A 170 -3.19 5.19 15.29
N VAL A 171 -2.12 5.95 15.00
CA VAL A 171 -1.63 6.99 15.92
C VAL A 171 -2.63 8.15 16.06
N GLY A 172 -3.32 8.53 14.97
CA GLY A 172 -4.39 9.53 15.02
C GLY A 172 -5.69 9.02 15.68
N THR A 173 -5.85 7.71 15.86
CA THR A 173 -7.02 7.12 16.52
C THR A 173 -6.82 7.05 18.04
N GLU A 174 -5.58 6.82 18.51
CA GLU A 174 -5.23 6.95 19.94
C GLU A 174 -5.45 8.38 20.46
N MET A 175 -5.21 9.41 19.63
CA MET A 175 -5.54 10.80 19.97
C MET A 175 -7.05 11.12 20.04
N ARG A 176 -7.92 10.25 19.50
CA ARG A 176 -9.39 10.45 19.54
C ARG A 176 -10.09 9.61 20.60
N SER A 177 -9.42 8.63 21.19
CA SER A 177 -10.00 7.78 22.25
C SER A 177 -9.83 8.36 23.67
N HIS A 178 -9.28 9.56 23.81
CA HIS A 178 -8.99 10.18 25.12
C HIS A 178 -9.89 11.39 25.42
N ASP A 179 -11.16 11.39 25.00
CA ASP A 179 -12.14 12.44 25.36
C ASP A 179 -13.60 11.97 25.26
N TRP A 180 -13.91 10.74 25.69
CA TRP A 180 -15.31 10.25 25.75
C TRP A 180 -15.69 9.55 27.06
N ASP A 181 -15.13 9.97 28.19
CA ASP A 181 -15.60 9.52 29.51
C ASP A 181 -15.88 10.71 30.44
N ASN A 182 -17.18 11.04 30.58
CA ASN A 182 -17.89 11.54 31.78
C ASN A 182 -18.91 12.68 31.54
N SER A 183 -19.96 12.46 30.76
CA SER A 183 -21.12 13.37 30.80
C SER A 183 -22.49 12.73 30.48
N TYR A 184 -22.69 11.46 30.83
CA TYR A 184 -24.06 10.91 30.89
C TYR A 184 -24.54 10.85 32.35
N PRO A 185 -25.61 11.59 32.73
CA PRO A 185 -26.23 11.41 34.03
C PRO A 185 -26.84 10.01 34.12
N LYS A 186 -26.44 9.26 35.16
CA LYS A 186 -26.98 7.93 35.47
C LYS A 186 -28.50 8.03 35.61
N SER A 187 -29.23 7.23 34.84
CA SER A 187 -30.69 7.12 34.96
C SER A 187 -31.06 6.58 36.35
N PRO A 188 -32.15 7.08 36.97
CA PRO A 188 -32.58 6.58 38.27
C PRO A 188 -33.07 5.13 38.13
N LYS A 189 -32.63 4.29 39.07
CA LYS A 189 -33.12 2.92 39.23
C LYS A 189 -34.63 2.95 39.47
N GLY A 190 -35.40 2.54 38.46
CA GLY A 190 -36.84 2.34 38.53
C GLY A 190 -37.16 1.02 39.23
N VAL A 191 -37.81 1.15 40.38
CA VAL A 191 -38.33 0.13 41.29
C VAL A 191 -39.36 -0.79 40.61
N CYS A 192 -39.26 -2.09 40.89
CA CYS A 192 -40.27 -3.10 40.56
C CYS A 192 -41.65 -2.74 41.14
N ARG A 193 -42.70 -2.87 40.33
CA ARG A 193 -44.03 -3.36 40.74
C ARG A 193 -44.67 -4.12 39.60
#